data_AF-A0A963IP80-F1
#
_entry.id   AF-A0A963IP80-F1
#
_cell.length_a   1.000
_cell.length_b   1.000
_cell.length_c   1.000
_cell.angle_alpha   90.00
_cell.angle_beta   90.00
_cell.angle_gamma   90.00
#
_symmetry.space_group_name_H-M   'P 1'
#
loop_
_entity.id
_entity.type
_entity.pdbx_description
1 polymer ?
#
loop_
_entity_poly.entity_id
_entity_poly.type
_entity_poly.pdbx_seq_one_letter_code
_entity_poly.pdbx_strand_id
1 'polypeptide(L)'
;YIGYQEQSAILEIISYNEAAGRFEFQLLKDYRAGGKPRLVYANRTICYACHQNGSPIFSRALWDETNANPKVAAALMASGKRFYGIAADRGIDVPYAIDNASERANGFALTQRLWHEGCGGGTLEAQRCRAGLFAAAVRHALSGGQTWTADAAFEQSVARPLRAEARRRWPGGLAAGNPDIPNRNPLQAVRSWPAERAARLALSEVDARFDPLLPRPAGTLWRPDAPESLRQVVAGLAEFVAAPDRLQLESALARPAPLAAKRVTVPCRIDGKSASRWSFRCTLADGTGLAGTLSVQAGRPSGGRLARLTLPGGTALNSLDLALVGEATPGGATLRPQAGGLPARTAAGNAIAAIEIRRHAVGTDVDDQVDGEATLEIREDFSSVQQAIDRLAAGRDAASLFGPAPFPRQRLFAALFAELGTPVAPACCAAAEHLPPAQLEVAAVAPGQPPTASGLPLLRDFQPYCAACHQTAETVPPNFLQGSAAEVGARLRHCAQRLYVRLAMADVAPAQRQKTPMPPESMLPAFASDAQAWRASPVRAAMLAQVSEWLRAESGRPPQLETMLAAGYEALRPCLPPH
;
A
#
# COMPACT_ATOMS: atom_id res chain seq x y z
N TYR A 1 6.86 -0.35 -6.81
CA TYR A 1 6.06 -0.43 -8.05
C TYR A 1 6.95 -0.02 -9.19
N ILE A 2 6.89 -0.75 -10.31
CA ILE A 2 7.67 -0.43 -11.51
C ILE A 2 6.72 -0.44 -12.71
N GLY A 3 6.64 0.68 -13.43
CA GLY A 3 5.94 0.83 -14.70
C GLY A 3 6.93 0.80 -15.85
N TYR A 4 6.59 0.10 -16.93
CA TYR A 4 7.45 -0.06 -18.11
C TYR A 4 6.88 0.74 -19.29
N GLN A 5 7.63 1.74 -19.77
CA GLN A 5 7.27 2.54 -20.96
C GLN A 5 8.30 2.29 -22.06
N GLU A 6 8.00 1.33 -22.94
CA GLU A 6 8.89 0.91 -24.04
C GLU A 6 9.23 2.05 -25.00
N GLN A 7 8.20 2.74 -25.51
CA GLN A 7 8.35 3.73 -26.57
C GLN A 7 9.24 4.90 -26.14
N SER A 8 9.27 5.20 -24.85
CA SER A 8 10.08 6.27 -24.26
C SER A 8 11.38 5.77 -23.64
N ALA A 9 11.63 4.45 -23.62
CA ALA A 9 12.75 3.83 -22.88
C ALA A 9 12.86 4.32 -21.42
N ILE A 10 11.71 4.41 -20.73
CA ILE A 10 11.60 4.82 -19.33
C ILE A 10 11.01 3.71 -18.45
N LEU A 11 11.59 3.50 -17.26
CA LEU A 11 10.92 2.82 -16.15
C LEU A 11 10.49 3.84 -15.11
N GLU A 12 9.21 3.83 -14.76
CA GLU A 12 8.68 4.58 -13.62
C GLU A 12 8.81 3.74 -12.37
N ILE A 13 9.40 4.29 -11.32
CA ILE A 13 9.64 3.58 -10.07
C ILE A 13 9.01 4.37 -8.93
N ILE A 14 8.09 3.74 -8.22
CA ILE A 14 7.53 4.25 -6.96
C ILE A 14 8.01 3.34 -5.84
N SER A 15 8.81 3.90 -4.96
CA SER A 15 9.49 3.18 -3.87
C SER A 15 9.24 3.89 -2.54
N TYR A 16 9.18 3.13 -1.45
CA TYR A 16 9.02 3.71 -0.12
C TYR A 16 10.38 4.09 0.46
N ASN A 17 10.55 5.36 0.83
CA ASN A 17 11.75 5.85 1.50
C ASN A 17 11.49 5.95 3.00
N GLU A 18 12.05 5.00 3.75
CA GLU A 18 11.91 4.89 5.20
C GLU A 18 12.43 6.14 5.93
N ALA A 19 13.60 6.66 5.54
CA ALA A 19 14.20 7.83 6.17
C ALA A 19 13.35 9.10 5.98
N ALA A 20 12.65 9.20 4.83
CA ALA A 20 11.76 10.31 4.54
C ALA A 20 10.30 10.07 4.98
N GLY A 21 9.96 8.85 5.39
CA GLY A 21 8.61 8.45 5.80
C GLY A 21 7.55 8.51 4.70
N ARG A 22 7.94 8.42 3.42
CA ARG A 22 7.04 8.66 2.27
C ARG A 22 7.47 7.90 1.02
N PHE A 23 6.59 7.81 0.03
CA PHE A 23 6.98 7.33 -1.29
C PHE A 23 7.73 8.39 -2.09
N GLU A 24 8.72 7.89 -2.83
CA GLU A 24 9.52 8.64 -3.79
C GLU A 24 9.19 8.16 -5.21
N PHE A 25 9.31 9.09 -6.16
CA PHE A 25 9.01 8.88 -7.58
C PHE A 25 10.30 9.06 -8.37
N GLN A 26 10.68 8.01 -9.08
CA GLN A 26 11.96 7.94 -9.78
C GLN A 26 11.74 7.46 -11.22
N LEU A 27 12.62 7.86 -12.12
CA LEU A 27 12.64 7.44 -13.51
C LEU A 27 14.00 6.79 -13.81
N LEU A 28 13.99 5.57 -14.35
CA LEU A 28 15.16 5.01 -15.04
C LEU A 28 15.03 5.29 -16.52
N LYS A 29 15.88 6.16 -17.05
CA LYS A 29 15.87 6.58 -18.45
C LYS A 29 16.90 5.83 -19.29
N ASP A 30 16.64 5.72 -20.59
CA ASP A 30 17.56 5.16 -21.60
C ASP A 30 18.06 3.75 -21.25
N TYR A 31 17.18 2.91 -20.69
CA TYR A 31 17.51 1.54 -20.30
C TYR A 31 17.62 0.55 -21.48
N ARG A 32 17.29 0.99 -22.69
CA ARG A 32 17.28 0.17 -23.92
C ARG A 32 18.66 -0.40 -24.25
N ALA A 33 18.71 -1.43 -25.10
CA ALA A 33 19.96 -2.03 -25.56
C ALA A 33 20.88 -0.98 -26.18
N GLY A 34 22.13 -0.92 -25.70
CA GLY A 34 23.12 0.10 -26.11
C GLY A 34 22.93 1.50 -25.50
N GLY A 35 21.87 1.71 -24.72
CA GLY A 35 21.62 2.95 -23.99
C GLY A 35 22.51 3.11 -22.75
N LYS A 36 22.41 4.28 -22.11
CA LYS A 36 23.11 4.61 -20.87
C LYS A 36 22.08 4.84 -19.75
N PRO A 37 21.72 3.78 -18.98
CA PRO A 37 20.70 3.87 -17.96
C PRO A 37 21.03 4.95 -16.93
N ARG A 38 20.08 5.85 -16.65
CA ARG A 38 20.23 6.89 -15.64
C ARG A 38 19.01 6.94 -14.73
N LEU A 39 19.24 6.77 -13.43
CA LEU A 39 18.23 6.92 -12.40
C LEU A 39 18.14 8.39 -11.96
N VAL A 40 16.95 8.97 -12.03
CA VAL A 40 16.66 10.33 -11.56
C VAL A 40 15.39 10.35 -10.72
N TYR A 41 15.23 11.40 -9.92
CA TYR A 41 13.96 11.70 -9.25
C TYR A 41 13.06 12.49 -10.20
N ALA A 42 11.81 12.05 -10.29
CA ALA A 42 10.78 12.75 -11.02
C ALA A 42 10.41 14.05 -10.28
N ASN A 43 9.93 15.05 -11.01
CA ASN A 43 9.32 16.23 -10.39
C ASN A 43 8.04 15.82 -9.64
N ARG A 44 8.07 15.86 -8.30
CA ARG A 44 6.95 15.40 -7.46
C ARG A 44 5.67 16.18 -7.74
N THR A 45 5.74 17.43 -8.19
CA THR A 45 4.57 18.23 -8.57
C THR A 45 3.81 17.58 -9.74
N ILE A 46 4.53 17.04 -10.73
CA ILE A 46 3.95 16.25 -11.82
C ILE A 46 3.29 14.99 -11.26
N CYS A 47 4.04 14.25 -10.44
CA CYS A 47 3.55 12.99 -9.89
C CYS A 47 2.28 13.20 -9.04
N TYR A 48 2.22 14.25 -8.21
CA TYR A 48 1.11 14.52 -7.30
C TYR A 48 -0.19 14.91 -7.99
N ALA A 49 -0.12 15.41 -9.22
CA ALA A 49 -1.32 15.68 -10.00
C ALA A 49 -2.19 14.41 -10.14
N CYS A 50 -1.54 13.26 -10.38
CA CYS A 50 -2.18 11.94 -10.42
C CYS A 50 -2.15 11.26 -9.04
N HIS A 51 -0.98 11.19 -8.40
CA HIS A 51 -0.72 10.55 -7.11
C HIS A 51 -1.04 11.49 -5.94
N GLN A 52 -2.30 11.89 -5.83
CA GLN A 52 -2.80 12.91 -4.88
C GLN A 52 -2.45 12.62 -3.40
N ASN A 53 -2.22 11.35 -3.03
CA ASN A 53 -1.80 10.94 -1.68
C ASN A 53 -0.28 10.79 -1.52
N GLY A 54 0.50 11.19 -2.53
CA GLY A 54 1.94 10.95 -2.60
C GLY A 54 2.34 9.48 -2.53
N SER A 55 1.48 8.59 -3.05
CA SER A 55 1.58 7.13 -2.99
C SER A 55 1.07 6.51 -4.30
N PRO A 56 1.35 5.22 -4.61
CA PRO A 56 0.88 4.54 -5.82
C PRO A 56 -0.65 4.62 -6.01
N ILE A 57 -1.10 4.67 -7.26
CA ILE A 57 -2.52 4.69 -7.65
C ILE A 57 -2.71 3.71 -8.80
N PHE A 58 -3.87 3.05 -8.84
CA PHE A 58 -4.24 2.16 -9.94
C PHE A 58 -5.75 2.15 -10.14
N SER A 59 -6.20 1.62 -11.27
CA SER A 59 -7.61 1.28 -11.43
C SER A 59 -8.04 0.27 -10.37
N ARG A 60 -9.29 0.33 -9.91
CA ARG A 60 -9.86 -0.76 -9.10
C ARG A 60 -9.89 -2.04 -9.92
N ALA A 61 -9.72 -3.19 -9.27
CA ALA A 61 -10.00 -4.48 -9.91
C ALA A 61 -11.39 -4.43 -10.58
N LEU A 62 -11.57 -4.87 -11.83
CA LEU A 62 -10.90 -5.98 -12.53
C LEU A 62 -9.82 -5.60 -13.56
N TRP A 63 -9.57 -4.30 -13.79
CA TRP A 63 -8.64 -3.77 -14.81
C TRP A 63 -9.03 -4.11 -16.26
N ASP A 64 -10.25 -3.73 -16.63
CA ASP A 64 -10.87 -4.10 -17.92
C ASP A 64 -10.22 -3.46 -19.16
N GLU A 65 -9.33 -2.49 -18.99
CA GLU A 65 -8.50 -1.92 -20.06
C GLU A 65 -7.27 -2.77 -20.38
N THR A 66 -6.95 -3.73 -19.52
CA THR A 66 -5.77 -4.58 -19.65
C THR A 66 -6.16 -5.96 -20.15
N ASN A 67 -5.16 -6.81 -20.36
CA ASN A 67 -5.37 -8.21 -20.73
C ASN A 67 -5.93 -9.10 -19.60
N ALA A 68 -6.37 -8.53 -18.47
CA ALA A 68 -7.29 -9.18 -17.54
C ALA A 68 -8.71 -9.28 -18.11
N ASN A 69 -9.05 -8.45 -19.10
CA ASN A 69 -10.29 -8.55 -19.88
C ASN A 69 -10.11 -9.58 -21.00
N PRO A 70 -10.95 -10.63 -21.07
CA PRO A 70 -10.84 -11.67 -22.11
C PRO A 70 -10.90 -11.14 -23.54
N LYS A 71 -11.66 -10.05 -23.80
CA LYS A 71 -11.71 -9.45 -25.15
C LYS A 71 -10.39 -8.78 -25.53
N VAL A 72 -9.74 -8.11 -24.57
CA VAL A 72 -8.42 -7.49 -24.78
C VAL A 72 -7.36 -8.57 -24.97
N ALA A 73 -7.36 -9.61 -24.12
CA ALA A 73 -6.45 -10.75 -24.24
C ALA A 73 -6.60 -11.43 -25.62
N ALA A 74 -7.82 -11.69 -26.07
CA ALA A 74 -8.09 -12.27 -27.39
C ALA A 74 -7.55 -11.39 -28.54
N ALA A 75 -7.73 -10.07 -28.47
CA ALA A 75 -7.19 -9.15 -29.46
C ALA A 75 -5.65 -9.11 -29.46
N LEU A 76 -5.02 -9.15 -28.28
CA LEU A 76 -3.56 -9.23 -28.16
C LEU A 76 -3.01 -10.55 -28.71
N MET A 77 -3.65 -11.68 -28.42
CA MET A 77 -3.28 -12.98 -28.98
C MET A 77 -3.41 -13.01 -30.50
N ALA A 78 -4.51 -12.46 -31.04
CA ALA A 78 -4.73 -12.36 -32.49
C ALA A 78 -3.68 -11.49 -33.20
N SER A 79 -2.98 -10.61 -32.48
CA SER A 79 -1.89 -9.80 -33.06
C SER A 79 -0.62 -10.61 -33.39
N GLY A 80 -0.46 -11.81 -32.81
CA GLY A 80 0.72 -12.66 -32.99
C GLY A 80 2.02 -12.10 -32.38
N LYS A 81 1.97 -10.96 -31.68
CA LYS A 81 3.15 -10.33 -31.08
C LYS A 81 3.59 -11.05 -29.79
N ARG A 82 4.89 -11.01 -29.50
CA ARG A 82 5.45 -11.43 -28.21
C ARG A 82 5.54 -10.19 -27.29
N PHE A 83 5.03 -10.30 -26.07
CA PHE A 83 5.05 -9.23 -25.07
C PHE A 83 6.10 -9.52 -24.00
N TYR A 84 7.38 -9.57 -24.38
CA TYR A 84 8.49 -9.86 -23.44
C TYR A 84 8.40 -11.21 -22.71
N GLY A 85 7.70 -12.19 -23.32
CA GLY A 85 7.43 -13.47 -22.68
C GLY A 85 6.29 -13.43 -21.66
N ILE A 86 5.61 -12.29 -21.48
CA ILE A 86 4.40 -12.18 -20.67
C ILE A 86 3.23 -12.77 -21.44
N ALA A 87 2.49 -13.68 -20.79
CA ALA A 87 1.30 -14.27 -21.36
C ALA A 87 0.21 -13.21 -21.58
N ALA A 88 -0.36 -13.20 -22.79
CA ALA A 88 -1.47 -12.30 -23.12
C ALA A 88 -2.76 -12.72 -22.40
N ASP A 89 -2.98 -14.01 -22.20
CA ASP A 89 -4.08 -14.51 -21.36
C ASP A 89 -3.65 -14.52 -19.88
N ARG A 90 -4.42 -13.85 -19.02
CA ARG A 90 -4.23 -13.86 -17.56
C ARG A 90 -5.54 -13.61 -16.83
N GLY A 91 -5.60 -14.10 -15.59
CA GLY A 91 -6.71 -13.86 -14.69
C GLY A 91 -6.67 -12.49 -14.01
N ILE A 92 -7.54 -12.35 -13.01
CA ILE A 92 -7.71 -11.13 -12.19
C ILE A 92 -6.87 -11.15 -10.91
N ASP A 93 -6.09 -12.20 -10.69
CA ASP A 93 -5.24 -12.42 -9.53
C ASP A 93 -4.12 -11.36 -9.43
N VAL A 94 -3.45 -11.05 -10.55
CA VAL A 94 -2.42 -10.01 -10.58
C VAL A 94 -3.02 -8.60 -10.37
N PRO A 95 -4.09 -8.17 -11.08
CA PRO A 95 -4.80 -6.95 -10.76
C PRO A 95 -5.19 -6.84 -9.29
N TYR A 96 -5.78 -7.90 -8.72
CA TYR A 96 -6.18 -7.92 -7.31
C TYR A 96 -5.00 -7.78 -6.34
N ALA A 97 -3.87 -8.44 -6.64
CA ALA A 97 -2.66 -8.29 -5.84
C ALA A 97 -2.10 -6.86 -5.88
N ILE A 98 -2.16 -6.18 -7.03
CA ILE A 98 -1.72 -4.78 -7.16
C ILE A 98 -2.68 -3.82 -6.45
N ASP A 99 -3.99 -4.06 -6.55
CA ASP A 99 -5.04 -3.30 -5.84
C ASP A 99 -4.78 -3.31 -4.33
N ASN A 100 -4.68 -4.52 -3.73
CA ASN A 100 -4.36 -4.71 -2.32
C ASN A 100 -3.02 -4.07 -1.92
N ALA A 101 -2.00 -4.17 -2.77
CA ALA A 101 -0.71 -3.55 -2.49
C ALA A 101 -0.83 -2.02 -2.44
N SER A 102 -1.64 -1.45 -3.33
CA SER A 102 -1.81 0.00 -3.48
C SER A 102 -2.65 0.57 -2.34
N GLU A 103 -3.69 -0.13 -1.91
CA GLU A 103 -4.43 0.17 -0.67
C GLU A 103 -3.49 0.20 0.53
N ARG A 104 -2.70 -0.86 0.72
CA ARG A 104 -1.70 -0.95 1.79
C ARG A 104 -0.70 0.20 1.75
N ALA A 105 -0.15 0.51 0.57
CA ALA A 105 0.79 1.60 0.38
C ALA A 105 0.19 2.95 0.78
N ASN A 106 -1.08 3.22 0.44
CA ASN A 106 -1.75 4.47 0.79
C ASN A 106 -2.10 4.59 2.29
N GLY A 107 -2.10 3.47 3.02
CA GLY A 107 -2.16 3.46 4.49
C GLY A 107 -0.90 4.00 5.17
N PHE A 108 0.27 3.92 4.52
CA PHE A 108 1.55 4.25 5.17
C PHE A 108 1.66 5.71 5.58
N ALA A 109 1.08 6.64 4.82
CA ALA A 109 1.08 8.06 5.18
C ALA A 109 0.30 8.32 6.48
N LEU A 110 -0.85 7.66 6.64
CA LEU A 110 -1.65 7.72 7.86
C LEU A 110 -0.88 7.09 9.03
N THR A 111 -0.33 5.89 8.86
CA THR A 111 0.45 5.21 9.90
C THR A 111 1.66 6.03 10.33
N GLN A 112 2.41 6.60 9.39
CA GLN A 112 3.55 7.44 9.70
C GLN A 112 3.16 8.71 10.44
N ARG A 113 2.03 9.35 10.07
CA ARG A 113 1.50 10.51 10.79
C ARG A 113 1.15 10.16 12.24
N LEU A 114 0.48 9.02 12.45
CA LEU A 114 0.11 8.52 13.78
C LEU A 114 1.33 8.14 14.61
N TRP A 115 2.35 7.52 14.02
CA TRP A 115 3.62 7.23 14.70
C TRP A 115 4.37 8.52 15.09
N HIS A 116 4.53 9.43 14.14
CA HIS A 116 5.31 10.64 14.30
C HIS A 116 4.71 11.56 15.38
N GLU A 117 3.38 11.74 15.36
CA GLU A 117 2.72 12.78 16.17
C GLU A 117 1.70 12.24 17.18
N GLY A 118 1.20 11.02 17.00
CA GLY A 118 0.09 10.48 17.79
C GLY A 118 0.45 10.26 19.26
N CYS A 119 1.71 10.00 19.60
CA CYS A 119 2.18 9.93 20.99
C CYS A 119 2.67 11.28 21.55
N GLY A 120 2.62 12.36 20.77
CA GLY A 120 3.11 13.69 21.18
C GLY A 120 4.53 14.00 20.71
N GLY A 121 5.25 14.84 21.47
CA GLY A 121 6.61 15.27 21.13
C GLY A 121 7.71 14.26 21.47
N GLY A 122 8.85 14.76 21.93
CA GLY A 122 10.02 13.98 22.33
C GLY A 122 10.12 13.67 23.83
N THR A 123 9.04 13.84 24.61
CA THR A 123 9.05 13.55 26.06
C THR A 123 9.25 12.06 26.34
N LEU A 124 9.68 11.71 27.55
CA LEU A 124 9.86 10.31 27.96
C LEU A 124 8.54 9.51 27.87
N GLU A 125 7.41 10.13 28.21
CA GLU A 125 6.08 9.52 28.05
C GLU A 125 5.75 9.24 26.57
N ALA A 126 6.03 10.19 25.68
CA ALA A 126 5.81 10.01 24.25
C ALA A 126 6.71 8.91 23.65
N GLN A 127 7.97 8.82 24.11
CA GLN A 127 8.88 7.75 23.72
C GLN A 127 8.39 6.38 24.20
N ARG A 128 7.93 6.27 25.45
CA ARG A 128 7.32 5.04 25.99
C ARG A 128 6.05 4.63 25.23
N CYS A 129 5.20 5.59 24.88
CA CYS A 129 4.03 5.36 24.04
C CYS A 129 4.42 4.76 22.68
N ARG A 130 5.45 5.32 22.00
CA ARG A 130 5.95 4.76 20.72
C ARG A 130 6.62 3.40 20.89
N ALA A 131 7.37 3.18 21.96
CA ALA A 131 7.95 1.87 22.27
C ALA A 131 6.86 0.81 22.48
N GLY A 132 5.79 1.15 23.21
CA GLY A 132 4.64 0.27 23.39
C GLY A 132 3.88 -0.01 22.08
N LEU A 133 3.73 1.00 21.21
CA LEU A 133 3.18 0.80 19.86
C LEU A 133 4.06 -0.14 19.01
N PHE A 134 5.39 0.02 19.08
CA PHE A 134 6.33 -0.87 18.40
C PHE A 134 6.23 -2.31 18.93
N ALA A 135 6.18 -2.51 20.25
CA ALA A 135 5.97 -3.83 20.84
C ALA A 135 4.65 -4.46 20.39
N ALA A 136 3.55 -3.70 20.37
CA ALA A 136 2.27 -4.18 19.88
C ALA A 136 2.30 -4.52 18.37
N ALA A 137 3.00 -3.74 17.55
CA ALA A 137 3.18 -4.01 16.13
C ALA A 137 3.96 -5.32 15.89
N VAL A 138 5.07 -5.53 16.63
CA VAL A 138 5.84 -6.78 16.58
C VAL A 138 4.99 -7.97 17.03
N ARG A 139 4.22 -7.82 18.12
CA ARG A 139 3.27 -8.84 18.59
C ARG A 139 2.25 -9.19 17.51
N HIS A 140 1.66 -8.18 16.88
CA HIS A 140 0.66 -8.38 15.83
C HIS A 140 1.24 -9.10 14.60
N ALA A 141 2.45 -8.73 14.18
CA ALA A 141 3.14 -9.37 13.06
C ALA A 141 3.49 -10.84 13.34
N LEU A 142 3.98 -11.15 14.55
CA LEU A 142 4.31 -12.52 14.97
C LEU A 142 3.06 -13.40 15.17
N SER A 143 1.97 -12.82 15.67
CA SER A 143 0.71 -13.55 15.90
C SER A 143 -0.17 -13.67 14.64
N GLY A 144 0.32 -13.31 13.46
CA GLY A 144 -0.42 -13.44 12.21
C GLY A 144 -1.67 -12.54 12.13
N GLY A 145 -1.60 -11.36 12.77
CA GLY A 145 -2.68 -10.37 12.73
C GLY A 145 -3.82 -10.61 13.71
N GLN A 146 -3.66 -11.54 14.66
CA GLN A 146 -4.68 -11.80 15.68
C GLN A 146 -5.00 -10.55 16.51
N THR A 147 -6.24 -10.50 17.00
CA THR A 147 -6.67 -9.43 17.90
C THR A 147 -6.21 -9.75 19.31
N TRP A 148 -5.39 -8.87 19.88
CA TRP A 148 -4.94 -8.97 21.26
C TRP A 148 -5.75 -8.04 22.17
N THR A 149 -6.12 -8.54 23.35
CA THR A 149 -6.74 -7.71 24.40
C THR A 149 -5.67 -6.96 25.17
N ALA A 150 -5.69 -5.63 25.10
CA ALA A 150 -4.77 -4.78 25.84
C ALA A 150 -4.93 -4.92 27.37
N ASP A 151 -3.81 -4.95 28.08
CA ASP A 151 -3.79 -4.89 29.54
C ASP A 151 -3.82 -3.44 30.06
N ALA A 152 -3.95 -3.28 31.38
CA ALA A 152 -4.01 -1.97 32.02
C ALA A 152 -2.75 -1.12 31.80
N ALA A 153 -1.57 -1.77 31.72
CA ALA A 153 -0.30 -1.06 31.52
C ALA A 153 -0.22 -0.48 30.11
N PHE A 154 -0.64 -1.24 29.09
CA PHE A 154 -0.73 -0.78 27.72
C PHE A 154 -1.77 0.34 27.57
N GLU A 155 -2.94 0.19 28.21
CA GLU A 155 -3.97 1.23 28.20
C GLU A 155 -3.46 2.55 28.78
N GLN A 156 -2.72 2.49 29.89
CA GLN A 156 -2.16 3.66 30.56
C GLN A 156 -1.01 4.30 29.78
N SER A 157 -0.08 3.51 29.25
CA SER A 157 1.18 4.00 28.65
C SER A 157 1.09 4.28 27.15
N VAL A 158 0.11 3.70 26.46
CA VAL A 158 -0.01 3.81 24.99
C VAL A 158 -1.37 4.35 24.58
N ALA A 159 -2.46 3.64 24.90
CA ALA A 159 -3.77 3.95 24.34
C ALA A 159 -4.35 5.28 24.85
N ARG A 160 -4.15 5.60 26.13
CA ARG A 160 -4.60 6.88 26.71
C ARG A 160 -3.78 8.07 26.16
N PRO A 161 -2.44 8.07 26.16
CA PRO A 161 -1.65 9.15 25.54
C PRO A 161 -1.97 9.35 24.06
N LEU A 162 -2.06 8.25 23.29
CA LEU A 162 -2.39 8.29 21.87
C LEU A 162 -3.74 8.97 21.62
N ARG A 163 -4.80 8.55 22.35
CA ARG A 163 -6.13 9.15 22.22
C ARG A 163 -6.15 10.61 22.63
N ALA A 164 -5.49 10.96 23.74
CA ALA A 164 -5.44 12.34 24.23
C ALA A 164 -4.80 13.28 23.21
N GLU A 165 -3.64 12.91 22.66
CA GLU A 165 -2.94 13.72 21.68
C GLU A 165 -3.68 13.76 20.34
N ALA A 166 -4.26 12.64 19.91
CA ALA A 166 -5.05 12.59 18.69
C ALA A 166 -6.31 13.46 18.77
N ARG A 167 -7.02 13.50 19.91
CA ARG A 167 -8.15 14.43 20.11
C ARG A 167 -7.72 15.89 20.04
N ARG A 168 -6.53 16.20 20.56
CA ARG A 168 -5.96 17.55 20.55
C ARG A 168 -5.56 18.00 19.14
N ARG A 169 -4.93 17.12 18.35
CA ARG A 169 -4.41 17.45 17.01
C ARG A 169 -5.44 17.30 15.90
N TRP A 170 -6.25 16.25 15.97
CA TRP A 170 -7.13 15.80 14.89
C TRP A 170 -8.51 15.47 15.46
N PRO A 171 -9.26 16.47 15.98
CA PRO A 171 -10.59 16.23 16.56
C PRO A 171 -11.59 15.64 15.53
N GLY A 172 -11.39 15.91 14.24
CA GLY A 172 -12.18 15.33 13.15
C GLY A 172 -11.69 13.95 12.65
N GLY A 173 -10.59 13.44 13.19
CA GLY A 173 -9.90 12.25 12.67
C GLY A 173 -8.93 12.54 11.53
N LEU A 174 -8.38 11.48 10.95
CA LEU A 174 -7.44 11.51 9.83
C LEU A 174 -7.93 10.58 8.72
N ALA A 175 -8.06 11.09 7.50
CA ALA A 175 -8.42 10.27 6.36
C ALA A 175 -7.20 9.51 5.79
N ALA A 176 -7.40 8.26 5.42
CA ALA A 176 -6.48 7.53 4.56
C ALA A 176 -6.60 8.04 3.11
N GLY A 177 -5.49 7.95 2.37
CA GLY A 177 -5.49 8.26 0.95
C GLY A 177 -6.32 7.26 0.15
N ASN A 178 -7.09 7.73 -0.84
CA ASN A 178 -7.80 6.87 -1.78
C ASN A 178 -6.93 6.62 -3.04
N PRO A 179 -6.43 5.39 -3.27
CA PRO A 179 -5.62 5.05 -4.44
C PRO A 179 -6.44 4.80 -5.72
N ASP A 180 -7.76 4.70 -5.62
CA ASP A 180 -8.59 4.07 -6.62
C ASP A 180 -8.93 4.99 -7.79
N ILE A 181 -8.65 4.53 -8.99
CA ILE A 181 -9.21 5.06 -10.23
C ILE A 181 -10.38 4.15 -10.64
N PRO A 182 -11.54 4.67 -11.05
CA PRO A 182 -12.64 3.82 -11.51
C PRO A 182 -12.23 2.91 -12.68
N ASN A 183 -12.71 1.67 -12.68
CA ASN A 183 -12.41 0.70 -13.73
C ASN A 183 -13.16 1.07 -15.04
N ARG A 184 -12.42 1.23 -16.14
CA ARG A 184 -12.96 1.53 -17.47
C ARG A 184 -12.92 0.27 -18.34
N ASN A 185 -13.97 0.01 -19.11
CA ASN A 185 -14.01 -1.07 -20.09
C ASN A 185 -14.26 -0.50 -21.49
N PRO A 186 -13.21 -0.17 -22.28
CA PRO A 186 -13.37 0.42 -23.60
C PRO A 186 -14.09 -0.52 -24.58
N LEU A 187 -14.06 -1.84 -24.34
CA LEU A 187 -14.60 -2.85 -25.25
C LEU A 187 -15.99 -3.37 -24.84
N GLN A 188 -16.64 -2.75 -23.86
CA GLN A 188 -17.93 -3.22 -23.33
C GLN A 188 -18.97 -3.36 -24.45
N ALA A 189 -19.16 -2.30 -25.25
CA ALA A 189 -20.10 -2.27 -26.37
C ALA A 189 -19.52 -2.76 -27.70
N VAL A 190 -18.23 -3.12 -27.74
CA VAL A 190 -17.53 -3.53 -28.96
C VAL A 190 -17.83 -5.02 -29.24
N ARG A 191 -18.50 -5.28 -30.37
CA ARG A 191 -18.75 -6.64 -30.88
C ARG A 191 -17.60 -7.15 -31.74
N SER A 192 -17.02 -6.27 -32.56
CA SER A 192 -15.89 -6.53 -33.45
C SER A 192 -14.98 -5.31 -33.48
N TRP A 193 -13.69 -5.52 -33.71
CA TRP A 193 -12.72 -4.42 -33.74
C TRP A 193 -13.01 -3.48 -34.92
N PRO A 194 -13.14 -2.15 -34.71
CA PRO A 194 -13.51 -1.24 -35.78
C PRO A 194 -12.48 -1.15 -36.90
N ALA A 195 -12.94 -1.20 -38.16
CA ALA A 195 -12.11 -1.00 -39.34
C ALA A 195 -11.68 0.48 -39.50
N GLU A 196 -12.58 1.41 -39.17
CA GLU A 196 -12.34 2.84 -39.29
C GLU A 196 -11.43 3.38 -38.21
N ARG A 197 -10.46 4.21 -38.60
CA ARG A 197 -9.51 4.83 -37.66
C ARG A 197 -10.22 5.73 -36.64
N ALA A 198 -11.22 6.50 -37.05
CA ALA A 198 -11.96 7.40 -36.16
C ALA A 198 -12.67 6.62 -35.04
N ALA A 199 -13.34 5.51 -35.38
CA ALA A 199 -13.97 4.64 -34.40
C ALA A 199 -12.94 4.00 -33.44
N ARG A 200 -11.76 3.63 -33.93
CA ARG A 200 -10.66 3.14 -33.06
C ARG A 200 -10.12 4.23 -32.11
N LEU A 201 -10.00 5.47 -32.59
CA LEU A 201 -9.58 6.61 -31.77
C LEU A 201 -10.61 6.91 -30.67
N ALA A 202 -11.91 6.81 -30.96
CA ALA A 202 -12.95 6.97 -29.95
C ALA A 202 -12.83 5.95 -28.80
N LEU A 203 -12.33 4.74 -29.05
CA LEU A 203 -12.05 3.75 -28.00
C LEU A 203 -10.87 4.11 -27.10
N SER A 204 -10.02 5.07 -27.49
CA SER A 204 -8.94 5.60 -26.65
C SER A 204 -9.40 6.77 -25.75
N GLU A 205 -10.63 7.24 -25.93
CA GLU A 205 -11.17 8.36 -25.18
C GLU A 205 -11.37 8.01 -23.69
N VAL A 206 -10.68 8.73 -22.81
CA VAL A 206 -10.80 8.59 -21.35
C VAL A 206 -11.68 9.71 -20.79
N ASP A 207 -12.95 9.41 -20.50
CA ASP A 207 -13.87 10.38 -19.86
C ASP A 207 -13.29 10.95 -18.56
N ALA A 208 -13.69 12.17 -18.18
CA ALA A 208 -13.26 12.82 -16.94
C ALA A 208 -13.39 11.94 -15.68
N ARG A 209 -14.42 11.08 -15.60
CA ARG A 209 -14.62 10.16 -14.46
C ARG A 209 -13.54 9.09 -14.30
N PHE A 210 -12.80 8.79 -15.37
CA PHE A 210 -11.69 7.83 -15.40
C PHE A 210 -10.32 8.52 -15.47
N ASP A 211 -10.29 9.85 -15.57
CA ASP A 211 -9.07 10.63 -15.64
C ASP A 211 -8.36 10.62 -14.27
N PRO A 212 -7.10 10.17 -14.16
CA PRO A 212 -6.37 10.11 -12.89
C PRO A 212 -6.16 11.48 -12.22
N LEU A 213 -6.36 12.57 -12.98
CA LEU A 213 -6.27 13.95 -12.50
C LEU A 213 -7.55 14.43 -11.80
N LEU A 214 -8.65 13.67 -11.87
CA LEU A 214 -9.88 14.01 -11.18
C LEU A 214 -9.65 13.90 -9.65
N PRO A 215 -10.00 14.92 -8.85
CA PRO A 215 -9.90 14.83 -7.40
C PRO A 215 -10.66 13.61 -6.86
N ARG A 216 -9.98 12.77 -6.09
CA ARG A 216 -10.58 11.58 -5.49
C ARG A 216 -11.17 11.92 -4.12
N PRO A 217 -12.31 11.31 -3.74
CA PRO A 217 -12.82 11.45 -2.38
C PRO A 217 -11.82 10.84 -1.40
N ALA A 218 -11.78 11.39 -0.19
CA ALA A 218 -10.99 10.85 0.90
C ALA A 218 -11.34 9.37 1.15
N GLY A 219 -10.33 8.56 1.51
CA GLY A 219 -10.53 7.16 1.87
C GLY A 219 -11.12 7.01 3.27
N THR A 220 -10.91 5.83 3.86
CA THR A 220 -11.37 5.51 5.22
C THR A 220 -10.90 6.53 6.25
N LEU A 221 -11.82 6.98 7.10
CA LEU A 221 -11.54 7.93 8.16
C LEU A 221 -11.15 7.20 9.45
N TRP A 222 -9.92 7.41 9.91
CA TRP A 222 -9.48 7.00 11.23
C TRP A 222 -9.94 8.01 12.28
N ARG A 223 -10.56 7.53 13.37
CA ARG A 223 -11.00 8.38 14.49
C ARG A 223 -10.39 7.88 15.79
N PRO A 224 -9.91 8.76 16.68
CA PRO A 224 -9.23 8.34 17.91
C PRO A 224 -10.12 7.51 18.84
N ASP A 225 -11.42 7.83 18.89
CA ASP A 225 -12.37 7.21 19.82
C ASP A 225 -13.15 6.04 19.22
N ALA A 226 -12.87 5.66 17.96
CA ALA A 226 -13.45 4.47 17.37
C ALA A 226 -12.94 3.20 18.07
N PRO A 227 -13.77 2.18 18.30
CA PRO A 227 -13.36 0.93 18.98
C PRO A 227 -12.14 0.24 18.34
N GLU A 228 -11.96 0.39 17.04
CA GLU A 228 -10.90 -0.21 16.25
C GLU A 228 -9.68 0.69 16.05
N SER A 229 -9.69 1.93 16.55
CA SER A 229 -8.68 2.95 16.25
C SER A 229 -7.26 2.51 16.56
N LEU A 230 -7.06 1.96 17.76
CA LEU A 230 -5.78 1.42 18.22
C LEU A 230 -5.35 0.21 17.40
N ARG A 231 -6.30 -0.67 17.05
CA ARG A 231 -6.02 -1.85 16.22
C ARG A 231 -5.54 -1.44 14.83
N GLN A 232 -6.16 -0.43 14.23
CA GLN A 232 -5.73 0.12 12.94
C GLN A 232 -4.31 0.70 13.01
N VAL A 233 -3.96 1.40 14.10
CA VAL A 233 -2.59 1.92 14.30
C VAL A 233 -1.58 0.76 14.41
N VAL A 234 -1.87 -0.24 15.24
CA VAL A 234 -1.00 -1.40 15.45
C VAL A 234 -0.85 -2.22 14.17
N ALA A 235 -1.94 -2.50 13.45
CA ALA A 235 -1.91 -3.23 12.20
C ALA A 235 -1.13 -2.47 11.12
N GLY A 236 -1.34 -1.16 10.99
CA GLY A 236 -0.58 -0.31 10.07
C GLY A 236 0.91 -0.29 10.38
N LEU A 237 1.30 -0.24 11.66
CA LEU A 237 2.70 -0.33 12.08
C LEU A 237 3.29 -1.72 11.81
N ALA A 238 2.50 -2.77 11.95
CA ALA A 238 2.92 -4.15 11.69
C ALA A 238 3.25 -4.39 10.21
N GLU A 239 2.69 -3.62 9.27
CA GLU A 239 3.06 -3.66 7.84
C GLU A 239 4.53 -3.27 7.59
N PHE A 240 5.17 -2.56 8.52
CA PHE A 240 6.61 -2.27 8.46
C PHE A 240 7.47 -3.43 8.96
N VAL A 241 6.91 -4.49 9.55
CA VAL A 241 7.68 -5.68 9.94
C VAL A 241 7.94 -6.52 8.69
N ALA A 242 9.16 -6.44 8.16
CA ALA A 242 9.48 -7.18 6.94
C ALA A 242 9.52 -8.68 7.21
N ALA A 243 9.18 -9.49 6.19
CA ALA A 243 9.21 -10.95 6.32
C ALA A 243 10.57 -11.50 6.82
N PRO A 244 11.74 -11.00 6.36
CA PRO A 244 13.03 -11.41 6.92
C PRO A 244 13.18 -11.08 8.42
N ASP A 245 12.74 -9.90 8.87
CA ASP A 245 12.82 -9.54 10.29
C ASP A 245 11.92 -10.47 11.13
N ARG A 246 10.73 -10.80 10.63
CA ARG A 246 9.82 -11.74 11.30
C ARG A 246 10.47 -13.11 11.46
N LEU A 247 11.08 -13.63 10.39
CA LEU A 247 11.78 -14.92 10.43
C LEU A 247 12.97 -14.89 11.40
N GLN A 248 13.71 -13.78 11.45
CA GLN A 248 14.83 -13.62 12.36
C GLN A 248 14.37 -13.53 13.83
N LEU A 249 13.24 -12.85 14.10
CA LEU A 249 12.61 -12.85 15.43
C LEU A 249 12.16 -14.25 15.84
N GLU A 250 11.51 -14.99 14.95
CA GLU A 250 11.12 -16.39 15.22
C GLU A 250 12.35 -17.25 15.56
N SER A 251 13.45 -17.08 14.81
CA SER A 251 14.70 -17.79 15.09
C SER A 251 15.33 -17.38 16.42
N ALA A 252 15.26 -16.11 16.80
CA ALA A 252 15.78 -15.62 18.07
C ALA A 252 14.98 -16.20 19.25
N LEU A 253 13.66 -16.22 19.14
CA LEU A 253 12.75 -16.74 20.15
C LEU A 253 12.75 -18.28 20.24
N ALA A 254 13.13 -18.98 19.17
CA ALA A 254 13.23 -20.44 19.19
C ALA A 254 14.37 -20.96 20.08
N ARG A 255 15.36 -20.13 20.43
CA ARG A 255 16.52 -20.53 21.23
C ARG A 255 16.09 -21.05 22.61
N PRO A 256 16.69 -22.15 23.12
CA PRO A 256 16.39 -22.64 24.46
C PRO A 256 16.72 -21.57 25.51
N ALA A 257 15.71 -21.16 26.27
CA ALA A 257 15.85 -20.26 27.41
C ALA A 257 14.91 -20.76 28.53
N PRO A 258 15.27 -20.58 29.81
CA PRO A 258 14.43 -20.94 30.94
C PRO A 258 13.28 -19.93 31.07
N LEU A 259 12.33 -20.02 30.15
CA LEU A 259 11.13 -19.19 30.11
C LEU A 259 9.98 -19.91 30.80
N ALA A 260 9.08 -19.14 31.40
CA ALA A 260 7.84 -19.69 31.93
C ALA A 260 7.02 -20.35 30.80
N ALA A 261 6.46 -21.52 31.10
CA ALA A 261 5.54 -22.22 30.24
C ALA A 261 4.20 -22.39 30.97
N LYS A 262 3.12 -21.97 30.33
CA LYS A 262 1.76 -22.17 30.79
C LYS A 262 1.19 -23.43 30.15
N ARG A 263 0.70 -24.36 30.99
CA ARG A 263 -0.03 -25.54 30.52
C ARG A 263 -1.53 -25.31 30.65
N VAL A 264 -2.28 -25.64 29.60
CA VAL A 264 -3.74 -25.59 29.59
C VAL A 264 -4.26 -26.95 29.15
N THR A 265 -4.94 -27.66 30.04
CA THR A 265 -5.55 -28.96 29.74
C THR A 265 -7.04 -28.79 29.49
N VAL A 266 -7.52 -29.37 28.38
CA VAL A 266 -8.87 -29.21 27.86
C VAL A 266 -9.47 -30.61 27.66
N PRO A 267 -10.63 -30.93 28.25
CA PRO A 267 -11.28 -32.21 28.03
C PRO A 267 -11.76 -32.33 26.57
N CYS A 268 -11.63 -33.52 26.00
CA CYS A 268 -11.85 -33.79 24.58
C CYS A 268 -12.82 -34.94 24.35
N ARG A 269 -13.61 -34.80 23.29
CA ARG A 269 -14.29 -35.91 22.62
C ARG A 269 -13.47 -36.32 21.41
N ILE A 270 -13.05 -37.59 21.34
CA ILE A 270 -12.13 -38.09 20.31
C ILE A 270 -12.79 -39.27 19.58
N ASP A 271 -13.28 -39.02 18.36
CA ASP A 271 -13.84 -40.04 17.49
C ASP A 271 -12.74 -40.70 16.64
N GLY A 272 -12.51 -41.98 16.91
CA GLY A 272 -11.56 -42.84 16.20
C GLY A 272 -12.22 -43.92 15.35
N LYS A 273 -13.49 -43.77 14.92
CA LYS A 273 -14.20 -44.75 14.08
C LYS A 273 -13.48 -45.07 12.76
N SER A 274 -12.63 -44.17 12.27
CA SER A 274 -11.78 -44.41 11.10
C SER A 274 -10.41 -44.92 11.53
N ALA A 275 -10.01 -46.07 10.99
CA ALA A 275 -8.70 -46.67 11.28
C ALA A 275 -7.50 -45.79 10.89
N SER A 276 -7.70 -44.85 9.95
CA SER A 276 -6.66 -43.95 9.45
C SER A 276 -6.79 -42.51 9.98
N ARG A 277 -7.79 -42.20 10.82
CA ARG A 277 -8.05 -40.83 11.24
C ARG A 277 -8.75 -40.73 12.60
N TRP A 278 -8.23 -39.86 13.46
CA TRP A 278 -8.96 -39.38 14.64
C TRP A 278 -9.49 -37.98 14.40
N SER A 279 -10.73 -37.72 14.79
CA SER A 279 -11.26 -36.35 14.90
C SER A 279 -11.50 -36.01 16.36
N PHE A 280 -11.06 -34.84 16.80
CA PHE A 280 -11.21 -34.40 18.18
C PHE A 280 -11.88 -33.03 18.26
N ARG A 281 -12.64 -32.84 19.34
CA ARG A 281 -13.22 -31.56 19.74
C ARG A 281 -13.11 -31.42 21.25
N CYS A 282 -12.50 -30.34 21.68
CA CYS A 282 -12.24 -30.08 23.09
C CYS A 282 -12.69 -28.65 23.43
N THR A 283 -13.29 -28.49 24.60
CA THR A 283 -13.91 -27.22 25.02
C THR A 283 -13.80 -27.03 26.53
N LEU A 284 -13.52 -25.81 26.97
CA LEU A 284 -13.70 -25.35 28.35
C LEU A 284 -14.73 -24.21 28.40
N ALA A 285 -15.29 -23.99 29.58
CA ALA A 285 -16.27 -22.93 29.82
C ALA A 285 -15.70 -21.51 29.66
N ASP A 286 -14.37 -21.34 29.75
CA ASP A 286 -13.68 -20.05 29.62
C ASP A 286 -13.52 -19.58 28.16
N GLY A 287 -14.05 -20.35 27.19
CA GLY A 287 -13.93 -20.07 25.75
C GLY A 287 -12.70 -20.72 25.09
N THR A 288 -11.86 -21.42 25.85
CA THR A 288 -10.81 -22.27 25.27
C THR A 288 -11.46 -23.40 24.47
N GLY A 289 -11.05 -23.55 23.22
CA GLY A 289 -11.60 -24.56 22.34
C GLY A 289 -10.63 -24.97 21.24
N LEU A 290 -10.60 -26.25 20.93
CA LEU A 290 -9.75 -26.79 19.87
C LEU A 290 -10.44 -27.94 19.14
N ALA A 291 -10.35 -27.91 17.82
CA ALA A 291 -10.99 -28.91 16.96
C ALA A 291 -10.10 -29.22 15.77
N GLY A 292 -9.93 -30.50 15.47
CA GLY A 292 -9.02 -30.93 14.42
C GLY A 292 -9.09 -32.42 14.11
N THR A 293 -8.16 -32.85 13.27
CA THR A 293 -8.01 -34.24 12.84
C THR A 293 -6.56 -34.68 12.89
N LEU A 294 -6.30 -35.89 13.37
CA LEU A 294 -5.00 -36.55 13.30
C LEU A 294 -5.04 -37.66 12.25
N SER A 295 -3.98 -37.75 11.46
CA SER A 295 -3.72 -38.90 10.59
C SER A 295 -3.15 -40.03 11.43
N VAL A 296 -3.62 -41.25 11.20
CA VAL A 296 -3.23 -42.43 11.98
C VAL A 296 -2.62 -43.48 11.05
N GLN A 297 -1.46 -43.99 11.43
CA GLN A 297 -0.75 -45.05 10.72
C GLN A 297 -0.39 -46.15 11.73
N ALA A 298 -0.72 -47.40 11.41
CA ALA A 298 -0.52 -48.55 12.31
C ALA A 298 -1.09 -48.32 13.74
N GLY A 299 -2.25 -47.66 13.83
CA GLY A 299 -2.92 -47.36 15.10
C GLY A 299 -2.30 -46.22 15.91
N ARG A 300 -1.32 -45.48 15.38
CA ARG A 300 -0.64 -44.36 16.05
C ARG A 300 -0.78 -43.06 15.26
N PRO A 301 -0.98 -41.90 15.91
CA PRO A 301 -0.96 -40.61 15.22
C PRO A 301 0.40 -40.34 14.54
N SER A 302 0.38 -39.88 13.29
CA SER A 302 1.59 -39.51 12.53
C SER A 302 1.69 -38.01 12.22
N GLY A 303 0.65 -37.23 12.54
CA GLY A 303 0.53 -35.80 12.28
C GLY A 303 -0.95 -35.42 12.13
N GLY A 304 -1.25 -34.19 11.74
CA GLY A 304 -2.64 -33.78 11.58
C GLY A 304 -2.85 -32.33 11.18
N ARG A 305 -4.09 -31.87 11.34
CA ARG A 305 -4.49 -30.48 11.15
C ARG A 305 -5.43 -30.04 12.24
N LEU A 306 -5.23 -28.82 12.71
CA LEU A 306 -6.14 -28.14 13.60
C LEU A 306 -7.02 -27.21 12.78
N ALA A 307 -8.31 -27.50 12.71
CA ALA A 307 -9.27 -26.68 11.99
C ALA A 307 -9.49 -25.34 12.70
N ARG A 308 -9.55 -25.37 14.04
CA ARG A 308 -9.74 -24.19 14.89
C ARG A 308 -9.05 -24.34 16.23
N LEU A 309 -8.45 -23.25 16.71
CA LEU A 309 -8.01 -23.05 18.09
C LEU A 309 -8.43 -21.67 18.58
N THR A 310 -9.15 -21.63 19.68
CA THR A 310 -9.52 -20.40 20.40
C THR A 310 -8.98 -20.44 21.82
N LEU A 311 -8.38 -19.34 22.27
CA LEU A 311 -7.99 -19.15 23.66
C LEU A 311 -8.47 -17.78 24.15
N PRO A 312 -8.69 -17.61 25.46
CA PRO A 312 -8.92 -16.30 26.07
C PRO A 312 -7.84 -15.28 25.66
N GLY A 313 -8.18 -13.99 25.70
CA GLY A 313 -7.28 -12.90 25.30
C GLY A 313 -7.18 -12.68 23.78
N GLY A 314 -8.09 -13.30 23.01
CA GLY A 314 -8.30 -13.01 21.58
C GLY A 314 -7.57 -13.94 20.61
N THR A 315 -6.97 -15.04 21.08
CA THR A 315 -6.36 -16.03 20.19
C THR A 315 -7.44 -16.73 19.38
N ALA A 316 -7.32 -16.68 18.06
CA ALA A 316 -8.21 -17.33 17.11
C ALA A 316 -7.40 -17.75 15.88
N LEU A 317 -7.02 -19.03 15.84
CA LEU A 317 -6.23 -19.63 14.79
C LEU A 317 -7.06 -20.64 14.01
N ASN A 318 -6.85 -20.69 12.70
CA ASN A 318 -7.51 -21.65 11.83
C ASN A 318 -6.47 -22.31 10.92
N SER A 319 -6.77 -23.53 10.47
CA SER A 319 -5.98 -24.25 9.47
C SER A 319 -4.49 -24.40 9.84
N LEU A 320 -4.21 -24.83 11.07
CA LEU A 320 -2.83 -25.12 11.49
C LEU A 320 -2.44 -26.54 11.09
N ASP A 321 -1.21 -26.73 10.67
CA ASP A 321 -0.62 -28.06 10.51
C ASP A 321 -0.08 -28.55 11.86
N LEU A 322 -0.24 -29.85 12.14
CA LEU A 322 0.23 -30.50 13.35
C LEU A 322 1.33 -31.49 12.99
N ALA A 323 2.57 -31.17 13.34
CA ALA A 323 3.74 -32.04 13.10
C ALA A 323 4.02 -32.90 14.34
N LEU A 324 4.23 -34.21 14.17
CA LEU A 324 4.58 -35.09 15.28
C LEU A 324 5.92 -34.70 15.91
N VAL A 325 5.96 -34.70 17.24
CA VAL A 325 7.16 -34.49 18.05
C VAL A 325 7.43 -35.75 18.86
N GLY A 326 8.60 -36.36 18.67
CA GLY A 326 8.95 -37.62 19.33
C GLY A 326 8.14 -38.81 18.81
N GLU A 327 7.99 -39.84 19.64
CA GLU A 327 7.25 -41.05 19.29
C GLU A 327 5.77 -40.96 19.73
N ALA A 328 4.87 -41.35 18.83
CA ALA A 328 3.46 -41.50 19.15
C ALA A 328 3.16 -42.86 19.79
N THR A 329 2.17 -42.89 20.67
CA THR A 329 1.63 -44.12 21.26
C THR A 329 0.23 -44.40 20.69
N PRO A 330 -0.31 -45.63 20.85
CA PRO A 330 -1.72 -45.89 20.54
C PRO A 330 -2.71 -45.03 21.36
N GLY A 331 -2.27 -44.50 22.50
CA GLY A 331 -3.08 -43.67 23.39
C GLY A 331 -2.95 -42.17 23.16
N GLY A 332 -2.00 -41.70 22.34
CA GLY A 332 -1.78 -40.27 22.17
C GLY A 332 -0.47 -39.89 21.50
N ALA A 333 -0.32 -38.59 21.25
CA ALA A 333 0.87 -38.01 20.63
C ALA A 333 1.08 -36.55 21.06
N THR A 334 2.34 -36.11 21.04
CA THR A 334 2.72 -34.71 21.18
C THR A 334 2.95 -34.12 19.79
N LEU A 335 2.31 -32.99 19.51
CA LEU A 335 2.29 -32.37 18.19
C LEU A 335 2.73 -30.91 18.30
N ARG A 336 3.53 -30.44 17.35
CA ARG A 336 3.89 -29.03 17.22
C ARG A 336 2.94 -28.36 16.22
N PRO A 337 2.16 -27.35 16.64
CA PRO A 337 1.29 -26.60 15.74
C PRO A 337 2.09 -25.57 14.92
N GLN A 338 1.78 -25.49 13.63
CA GLN A 338 2.45 -24.60 12.68
C GLN A 338 1.46 -23.86 11.77
N ALA A 339 1.78 -22.62 11.43
CA ALA A 339 1.09 -21.82 10.43
C ALA A 339 2.09 -21.42 9.34
N GLY A 340 1.90 -21.92 8.11
CA GLY A 340 2.80 -21.63 6.99
C GLY A 340 4.27 -22.01 7.27
N GLY A 341 4.50 -23.12 7.97
CA GLY A 341 5.83 -23.61 8.35
C GLY A 341 6.48 -22.93 9.56
N LEU A 342 5.84 -21.90 10.14
CA LEU A 342 6.31 -21.23 11.36
C LEU A 342 5.56 -21.72 12.61
N PRO A 343 6.15 -21.63 13.81
CA PRO A 343 5.45 -21.95 15.05
C PRO A 343 4.14 -21.16 15.19
N ALA A 344 3.06 -21.83 15.59
CA ALA A 344 1.82 -21.14 15.90
C ALA A 344 1.98 -20.28 17.18
N ARG A 345 1.42 -19.07 17.18
CA ARG A 345 1.49 -18.13 18.30
C ARG A 345 0.12 -17.69 18.78
N THR A 346 0.00 -17.46 20.08
CA THR A 346 -1.20 -16.85 20.68
C THR A 346 -1.32 -15.38 20.27
N ALA A 347 -2.48 -14.76 20.50
CA ALA A 347 -2.66 -13.32 20.29
C ALA A 347 -1.71 -12.46 21.14
N ALA A 348 -1.26 -12.97 22.30
CA ALA A 348 -0.24 -12.32 23.14
C ALA A 348 1.19 -12.38 22.53
N GLY A 349 1.37 -13.10 21.42
CA GLY A 349 2.65 -13.28 20.74
C GLY A 349 3.46 -14.48 21.24
N ASN A 350 2.94 -15.26 22.19
CA ASN A 350 3.65 -16.38 22.81
C ASN A 350 3.56 -17.64 21.93
N ALA A 351 4.65 -18.40 21.83
CA ALA A 351 4.67 -19.65 21.07
C ALA A 351 3.80 -20.73 21.71
N ILE A 352 2.99 -21.41 20.90
CA ILE A 352 2.30 -22.65 21.26
C ILE A 352 3.28 -23.77 20.92
N ALA A 353 4.08 -24.18 21.90
CA ALA A 353 5.22 -25.06 21.72
C ALA A 353 4.78 -26.49 21.35
N ALA A 354 3.75 -26.99 22.02
CA ALA A 354 3.23 -28.32 21.81
C ALA A 354 1.72 -28.40 22.14
N ILE A 355 1.06 -29.34 21.50
CA ILE A 355 -0.28 -29.81 21.82
C ILE A 355 -0.17 -31.33 22.00
N GLU A 356 -0.34 -31.78 23.23
CA GLU A 356 -0.41 -33.20 23.57
C GLU A 356 -1.88 -33.64 23.51
N ILE A 357 -2.18 -34.66 22.71
CA ILE A 357 -3.52 -35.27 22.63
C ILE A 357 -3.44 -36.67 23.23
N ARG A 358 -4.25 -36.94 24.25
CA ARG A 358 -4.36 -38.26 24.91
C ARG A 358 -5.80 -38.76 24.87
N ARG A 359 -5.97 -40.05 24.59
CA ARG A 359 -7.23 -40.78 24.72
C ARG A 359 -7.25 -41.50 26.07
N HIS A 360 -8.42 -41.53 26.71
CA HIS A 360 -8.62 -42.38 27.87
C HIS A 360 -8.79 -43.84 27.43
N ALA A 361 -8.41 -44.78 28.30
CA ALA A 361 -8.64 -46.19 28.05
C ALA A 361 -10.14 -46.49 28.07
N VAL A 362 -10.60 -47.36 27.18
CA VAL A 362 -12.00 -47.81 27.14
C VAL A 362 -12.29 -48.58 28.43
N GLY A 363 -13.18 -48.07 29.29
CA GLY A 363 -13.63 -48.75 30.52
C GLY A 363 -13.41 -48.02 31.85
N THR A 364 -12.98 -46.75 31.85
CA THR A 364 -13.00 -45.92 33.07
C THR A 364 -14.34 -45.19 33.19
N ASP A 365 -15.09 -45.41 34.28
CA ASP A 365 -16.36 -44.75 34.65
C ASP A 365 -16.20 -43.22 34.78
N VAL A 366 -16.09 -42.53 33.65
CA VAL A 366 -16.16 -41.08 33.56
C VAL A 366 -17.14 -40.77 32.45
N ASP A 367 -18.24 -40.10 32.82
CA ASP A 367 -19.22 -39.39 31.99
C ASP A 367 -19.10 -39.65 30.47
N ASP A 368 -20.10 -40.29 29.85
CA ASP A 368 -20.20 -40.77 28.44
C ASP A 368 -19.93 -39.71 27.32
N GLN A 369 -19.42 -38.54 27.67
CA GLN A 369 -19.16 -37.40 26.80
C GLN A 369 -17.69 -37.00 26.67
N VAL A 370 -16.75 -37.52 27.48
CA VAL A 370 -15.31 -37.15 27.45
C VAL A 370 -14.41 -38.38 27.31
N ASP A 371 -13.79 -38.54 26.14
CA ASP A 371 -13.00 -39.74 25.77
C ASP A 371 -11.48 -39.48 25.74
N GLY A 372 -11.04 -38.30 26.20
CA GLY A 372 -9.63 -37.89 26.23
C GLY A 372 -9.41 -36.46 26.68
N GLU A 373 -8.16 -36.00 26.54
CA GLU A 373 -7.73 -34.64 26.89
C GLU A 373 -6.71 -34.11 25.89
N ALA A 374 -6.63 -32.78 25.80
CA ALA A 374 -5.62 -32.05 25.07
C ALA A 374 -4.90 -31.10 26.01
N THR A 375 -3.58 -31.20 26.11
CA THR A 375 -2.76 -30.25 26.88
C THR A 375 -1.96 -29.37 25.93
N LEU A 376 -2.21 -28.06 25.97
CA LEU A 376 -1.41 -27.06 25.27
C LEU A 376 -0.27 -26.61 26.17
N GLU A 377 0.92 -26.52 25.59
CA GLU A 377 2.09 -25.89 26.20
C GLU A 377 2.36 -24.55 25.51
N ILE A 378 2.17 -23.46 26.26
CA ILE A 378 2.37 -22.10 25.77
C ILE A 378 3.63 -21.55 26.43
N ARG A 379 4.66 -21.29 25.65
CA ARG A 379 5.92 -20.71 26.12
C ARG A 379 5.83 -19.19 26.06
N GLU A 380 6.05 -18.51 27.17
CA GLU A 380 5.89 -17.05 27.31
C GLU A 380 7.09 -16.26 26.73
N ASP A 381 7.47 -16.58 25.49
CA ASP A 381 8.67 -16.04 24.85
C ASP A 381 8.55 -14.60 24.35
N PHE A 382 7.33 -14.08 24.15
CA PHE A 382 7.16 -12.68 23.79
C PHE A 382 7.61 -11.72 24.91
N SER A 383 7.63 -12.19 26.16
CA SER A 383 8.14 -11.41 27.29
C SER A 383 9.60 -10.96 27.09
N SER A 384 10.42 -11.76 26.40
CA SER A 384 11.81 -11.39 26.07
C SER A 384 11.88 -10.24 25.06
N VAL A 385 10.96 -10.20 24.08
CA VAL A 385 10.84 -9.08 23.13
C VAL A 385 10.40 -7.83 23.85
N GLN A 386 9.38 -7.93 24.72
CA GLN A 386 8.88 -6.80 25.49
C GLN A 386 9.99 -6.20 26.36
N GLN A 387 10.71 -7.02 27.13
CA GLN A 387 11.82 -6.57 27.98
C GLN A 387 12.96 -5.93 27.18
N ALA A 388 13.27 -6.46 25.99
CA ALA A 388 14.26 -5.87 25.10
C ALA A 388 13.83 -4.46 24.66
N ILE A 389 12.57 -4.28 24.23
CA ILE A 389 12.03 -2.98 23.83
C ILE A 389 11.99 -2.01 25.02
N ASP A 390 11.62 -2.48 26.22
CA ASP A 390 11.61 -1.65 27.42
C ASP A 390 13.02 -1.14 27.78
N ARG A 391 14.06 -1.98 27.61
CA ARG A 391 15.46 -1.56 27.77
C ARG A 391 15.87 -0.54 26.71
N LEU A 392 15.49 -0.72 25.44
CA LEU A 392 15.74 0.27 24.39
C LEU A 392 15.08 1.61 24.71
N ALA A 393 13.85 1.59 25.24
CA ALA A 393 13.11 2.80 25.62
C ALA A 393 13.67 3.51 26.86
N ALA A 394 14.36 2.78 27.74
CA ALA A 394 15.09 3.33 28.88
C ALA A 394 16.55 3.70 28.57
N GLY A 395 17.06 3.26 27.42
CA GLY A 395 18.46 3.40 27.02
C GLY A 395 18.80 4.76 26.42
N ARG A 396 20.09 4.98 26.18
CA ARG A 396 20.62 6.24 25.65
C ARG A 396 20.12 6.61 24.24
N ASP A 397 19.78 5.60 23.44
CA ASP A 397 19.38 5.77 22.04
C ASP A 397 17.86 5.95 21.87
N ALA A 398 17.09 5.95 22.97
CA ALA A 398 15.63 6.03 22.98
C ALA A 398 15.08 7.22 22.18
N ALA A 399 15.71 8.40 22.28
CA ALA A 399 15.30 9.58 21.54
C ALA A 399 15.44 9.40 20.00
N SER A 400 16.42 8.62 19.55
CA SER A 400 16.64 8.34 18.13
C SER A 400 15.73 7.24 17.59
N LEU A 401 15.34 6.28 18.43
CA LEU A 401 14.51 5.13 18.08
C LEU A 401 13.01 5.42 18.21
N PHE A 402 12.62 6.18 19.23
CA PHE A 402 11.24 6.46 19.63
C PHE A 402 10.91 7.96 19.71
N GLY A 403 11.73 8.79 19.06
CA GLY A 403 11.45 10.22 18.89
C GLY A 403 10.35 10.51 17.88
N PRO A 404 9.90 11.78 17.77
CA PRO A 404 8.97 12.22 16.75
C PRO A 404 9.72 12.33 15.41
N ALA A 405 9.96 11.19 14.77
CA ALA A 405 10.58 11.06 13.45
C ALA A 405 9.83 9.97 12.66
N PRO A 406 10.03 9.86 11.33
CA PRO A 406 9.53 8.70 10.57
C PRO A 406 9.92 7.38 11.23
N PHE A 407 9.03 6.38 11.19
CA PHE A 407 9.23 5.04 11.76
C PHE A 407 10.57 4.43 11.31
N PRO A 408 11.59 4.33 12.19
CA PRO A 408 12.94 3.95 11.79
C PRO A 408 13.11 2.42 11.86
N ARG A 409 12.34 1.68 11.05
CA ARG A 409 12.29 0.21 11.00
C ARG A 409 13.67 -0.42 11.08
N GLN A 410 14.58 -0.10 10.16
CA GLN A 410 15.92 -0.71 10.10
C GLN A 410 16.68 -0.54 11.42
N ARG A 411 16.65 0.67 12.00
CA ARG A 411 17.34 0.95 13.27
C ARG A 411 16.67 0.27 14.45
N LEU A 412 15.34 0.26 14.51
CA LEU A 412 14.56 -0.41 15.55
C LEU A 412 14.84 -1.92 15.57
N PHE A 413 14.79 -2.57 14.41
CA PHE A 413 15.03 -4.01 14.32
C PHE A 413 16.50 -4.35 14.58
N ALA A 414 17.45 -3.56 14.07
CA ALA A 414 18.87 -3.76 14.41
C ALA A 414 19.12 -3.66 15.92
N ALA A 415 18.55 -2.66 16.59
CA ALA A 415 18.65 -2.49 18.03
C ALA A 415 17.95 -3.63 18.80
N LEU A 416 16.77 -4.05 18.36
CA LEU A 416 16.04 -5.16 18.96
C LEU A 416 16.81 -6.48 18.84
N PHE A 417 17.38 -6.78 17.68
CA PHE A 417 18.19 -7.99 17.51
C PHE A 417 19.45 -7.97 18.35
N ALA A 418 20.11 -6.82 18.50
CA ALA A 418 21.24 -6.67 19.41
C ALA A 418 20.85 -6.96 20.87
N GLU A 419 19.72 -6.43 21.33
CA GLU A 419 19.18 -6.71 22.68
C GLU A 419 18.79 -8.18 22.89
N LEU A 420 18.37 -8.87 21.83
CA LEU A 420 18.07 -10.30 21.84
C LEU A 420 19.31 -11.19 21.63
N GLY A 421 20.51 -10.61 21.57
CA GLY A 421 21.76 -11.35 21.35
C GLY A 421 21.79 -12.08 20.00
N THR A 422 21.11 -11.54 18.99
CA THR A 422 21.07 -12.09 17.63
C THR A 422 22.04 -11.33 16.75
N PRO A 423 22.89 -12.01 15.94
CA PRO A 423 23.75 -11.34 14.99
C PRO A 423 22.93 -10.43 14.08
N VAL A 424 23.35 -9.17 13.95
CA VAL A 424 22.71 -8.22 13.03
C VAL A 424 23.06 -8.68 11.62
N ALA A 425 22.04 -9.05 10.84
CA ALA A 425 22.24 -9.32 9.43
C ALA A 425 22.64 -8.01 8.73
N PRO A 426 23.57 -8.02 7.76
CA PRO A 426 23.90 -6.83 7.01
C PRO A 426 22.63 -6.26 6.36
N ALA A 427 22.45 -4.94 6.46
CA ALA A 427 21.27 -4.27 5.92
C ALA A 427 21.15 -4.59 4.42
N CYS A 428 19.94 -4.98 3.98
CA CYS A 428 19.67 -5.39 2.60
C CYS A 428 20.01 -4.33 1.54
N CYS A 429 20.22 -3.07 1.96
CA CYS A 429 20.48 -1.92 1.10
C CYS A 429 21.79 -1.20 1.42
N ALA A 430 22.77 -1.81 2.10
CA ALA A 430 24.07 -1.17 2.35
C ALA A 430 24.78 -0.73 1.04
N ALA A 431 24.53 -1.44 -0.06
CA ALA A 431 25.00 -1.04 -1.39
C ALA A 431 24.38 0.30 -1.87
N ALA A 432 23.20 0.67 -1.38
CA ALA A 432 22.54 1.93 -1.74
C ALA A 432 23.22 3.15 -1.13
N GLU A 433 23.97 3.00 -0.03
CA GLU A 433 24.74 4.10 0.59
C GLU A 433 25.87 4.61 -0.33
N HIS A 434 26.29 3.77 -1.29
CA HIS A 434 27.34 4.09 -2.25
C HIS A 434 26.77 4.62 -3.57
N LEU A 435 25.45 4.74 -3.70
CA LEU A 435 24.83 5.33 -4.89
C LEU A 435 25.06 6.85 -4.88
N PRO A 436 25.25 7.46 -6.07
CA PRO A 436 25.35 8.91 -6.16
C PRO A 436 24.09 9.58 -5.59
N PRO A 437 24.21 10.83 -5.10
CA PRO A 437 23.07 11.54 -4.54
C PRO A 437 21.96 11.65 -5.58
N ALA A 438 20.72 11.60 -5.07
CA ALA A 438 19.51 11.80 -5.85
C ALA A 438 19.62 13.07 -6.73
N GLN A 439 19.54 12.89 -8.06
CA GLN A 439 19.47 13.99 -9.00
C GLN A 439 18.03 14.16 -9.48
N LEU A 440 17.53 15.39 -9.46
CA LEU A 440 16.28 15.71 -10.14
C LEU A 440 16.49 15.65 -11.65
N GLU A 441 15.45 15.23 -12.35
CA GLU A 441 15.45 15.19 -13.81
C GLU A 441 15.72 16.55 -14.46
N VAL A 442 15.03 17.58 -13.95
CA VAL A 442 15.13 19.00 -14.28
C VAL A 442 14.98 19.78 -12.98
N ALA A 443 15.56 20.99 -12.88
CA ALA A 443 15.31 21.85 -11.73
C ALA A 443 13.81 22.11 -11.58
N ALA A 444 13.26 21.85 -10.39
CA ALA A 444 11.85 22.06 -10.12
C ALA A 444 11.51 23.56 -10.24
N VAL A 445 10.63 23.91 -11.17
CA VAL A 445 9.99 25.24 -11.19
C VAL A 445 8.94 25.25 -10.09
N ALA A 446 9.07 26.14 -9.11
CA ALA A 446 8.09 26.19 -8.03
C ALA A 446 6.75 26.73 -8.57
N PRO A 447 5.61 26.11 -8.20
CA PRO A 447 4.28 26.63 -8.53
C PRO A 447 4.15 28.12 -8.22
N GLY A 448 3.65 28.92 -9.16
CA GLY A 448 3.43 30.35 -8.94
C GLY A 448 4.69 31.24 -8.98
N GLN A 449 5.88 30.71 -9.30
CA GLN A 449 7.06 31.57 -9.46
C GLN A 449 6.94 32.49 -10.70
N PRO A 450 7.34 33.77 -10.58
CA PRO A 450 7.40 34.67 -11.73
C PRO A 450 8.48 34.20 -12.70
N PRO A 451 8.28 34.38 -14.02
CA PRO A 451 9.19 33.87 -15.04
C PRO A 451 10.61 34.40 -14.83
N THR A 452 11.61 33.53 -14.98
CA THR A 452 12.99 33.98 -15.20
C THR A 452 12.99 34.79 -16.51
N ALA A 453 13.58 35.99 -16.47
CA ALA A 453 13.51 36.98 -17.54
C ALA A 453 13.98 36.40 -18.88
N SER A 454 13.04 35.93 -19.71
CA SER A 454 13.28 35.42 -21.06
C SER A 454 12.01 35.65 -21.87
N GLY A 455 12.15 36.48 -22.90
CA GLY A 455 11.09 37.30 -23.49
C GLY A 455 9.99 36.54 -24.22
N LEU A 456 8.76 36.98 -23.95
CA LEU A 456 7.59 37.18 -24.83
C LEU A 456 6.38 37.41 -23.89
N PRO A 457 5.57 38.47 -24.04
CA PRO A 457 4.42 38.72 -23.16
C PRO A 457 3.47 37.52 -23.06
N LEU A 458 3.33 36.81 -24.18
CA LEU A 458 2.50 35.61 -24.39
C LEU A 458 2.85 34.42 -23.46
N LEU A 459 4.07 34.39 -22.91
CA LEU A 459 4.55 33.31 -22.02
C LEU A 459 4.31 33.61 -20.54
N ARG A 460 4.02 34.87 -20.18
CA ARG A 460 3.93 35.31 -18.79
C ARG A 460 2.76 34.66 -18.05
N ASP A 461 1.64 34.45 -18.73
CA ASP A 461 0.43 33.94 -18.07
C ASP A 461 0.42 32.42 -17.95
N PHE A 462 1.06 31.70 -18.88
CA PHE A 462 1.12 30.24 -18.87
C PHE A 462 2.17 29.71 -17.87
N GLN A 463 3.31 30.39 -17.74
CA GLN A 463 4.44 29.92 -16.93
C GLN A 463 4.06 29.57 -15.47
N PRO A 464 3.41 30.47 -14.70
CA PRO A 464 3.14 30.22 -13.27
C PRO A 464 2.26 29.00 -12.98
N TYR A 465 1.40 28.62 -13.93
CA TYR A 465 0.39 27.57 -13.76
C TYR A 465 0.68 26.28 -14.54
N CYS A 466 1.43 26.37 -15.64
CA CYS A 466 1.67 25.23 -16.53
C CYS A 466 3.10 24.69 -16.44
N ALA A 467 4.10 25.52 -16.12
CA ALA A 467 5.52 25.12 -16.20
C ALA A 467 5.91 24.03 -15.20
N ALA A 468 5.28 24.01 -14.04
CA ALA A 468 5.50 22.99 -13.02
C ALA A 468 5.28 21.56 -13.54
N CYS A 469 4.47 21.41 -14.60
CA CYS A 469 4.24 20.12 -15.26
C CYS A 469 4.70 20.03 -16.72
N HIS A 470 4.56 21.11 -17.48
CA HIS A 470 4.79 21.12 -18.94
C HIS A 470 6.16 21.66 -19.36
N GLN A 471 7.04 22.00 -18.39
CA GLN A 471 8.45 22.32 -18.63
C GLN A 471 9.32 21.15 -18.13
N THR A 472 9.25 20.04 -18.84
CA THR A 472 9.97 18.78 -18.55
C THR A 472 10.73 18.31 -19.79
N ALA A 473 11.71 17.42 -19.62
CA ALA A 473 12.37 16.74 -20.73
C ALA A 473 11.53 15.59 -21.30
N GLU A 474 10.45 15.19 -20.61
CA GLU A 474 9.57 14.12 -21.05
C GLU A 474 8.49 14.57 -22.02
N THR A 475 8.02 13.63 -22.84
CA THR A 475 6.91 13.84 -23.77
C THR A 475 5.53 13.70 -23.12
N VAL A 476 5.49 13.13 -21.91
CA VAL A 476 4.27 12.95 -21.11
C VAL A 476 4.51 13.47 -19.68
N PRO A 477 3.74 14.45 -19.19
CA PRO A 477 2.76 15.24 -19.96
C PRO A 477 3.45 16.05 -21.08
N PRO A 478 2.71 16.51 -22.11
CA PRO A 478 3.29 17.24 -23.24
C PRO A 478 4.17 18.42 -22.82
N ASN A 479 5.46 18.40 -23.16
CA ASN A 479 6.45 19.43 -22.80
C ASN A 479 6.42 20.69 -23.69
N PHE A 480 5.23 21.26 -23.89
CA PHE A 480 5.06 22.43 -24.75
C PHE A 480 5.69 23.72 -24.19
N LEU A 481 6.19 23.73 -22.95
CA LEU A 481 6.94 24.84 -22.35
C LEU A 481 8.47 24.63 -22.33
N GLN A 482 8.96 23.54 -22.93
CA GLN A 482 10.40 23.30 -23.06
C GLN A 482 10.95 23.91 -24.36
N GLY A 483 12.13 24.55 -24.29
CA GLY A 483 12.85 25.10 -25.44
C GLY A 483 13.05 26.62 -25.37
N SER A 484 13.48 27.21 -26.48
CA SER A 484 13.56 28.65 -26.68
C SER A 484 12.16 29.30 -26.73
N ALA A 485 12.08 30.61 -26.51
CA ALA A 485 10.80 31.32 -26.51
C ALA A 485 10.00 31.17 -27.82
N ALA A 486 10.69 31.12 -28.97
CA ALA A 486 10.07 30.91 -30.28
C ALA A 486 9.48 29.49 -30.41
N GLU A 487 10.23 28.47 -29.96
CA GLU A 487 9.77 27.08 -29.95
C GLU A 487 8.56 26.89 -29.03
N VAL A 488 8.61 27.47 -27.82
CA VAL A 488 7.49 27.43 -26.87
C VAL A 488 6.26 28.10 -27.47
N GLY A 489 6.40 29.27 -28.09
CA GLY A 489 5.29 29.95 -28.76
C GLY A 489 4.68 29.12 -29.90
N ALA A 490 5.50 28.41 -30.68
CA ALA A 490 5.01 27.51 -31.73
C ALA A 490 4.29 26.28 -31.15
N ARG A 491 4.83 25.67 -30.09
CA ARG A 491 4.21 24.50 -29.42
C ARG A 491 2.88 24.86 -28.75
N LEU A 492 2.78 26.02 -28.10
CA LEU A 492 1.53 26.51 -27.52
C LEU A 492 0.44 26.68 -28.58
N ARG A 493 0.77 27.31 -29.72
CA ARG A 493 -0.17 27.43 -30.86
C ARG A 493 -0.55 26.06 -31.41
N HIS A 494 0.40 25.15 -31.57
CA HIS A 494 0.12 23.79 -32.03
C HIS A 494 -0.85 23.03 -31.10
N CYS A 495 -0.68 23.19 -29.78
CA CYS A 495 -1.49 22.56 -28.73
C CYS A 495 -2.83 23.30 -28.46
N ALA A 496 -3.13 24.39 -29.19
CA ALA A 496 -4.24 25.30 -28.89
C ALA A 496 -5.60 24.59 -28.73
N GLN A 497 -5.89 23.57 -29.55
CA GLN A 497 -7.15 22.82 -29.45
C GLN A 497 -7.32 22.16 -28.07
N ARG A 498 -6.29 21.43 -27.62
CA ARG A 498 -6.30 20.73 -26.34
C ARG A 498 -6.20 21.70 -25.16
N LEU A 499 -5.45 22.80 -25.28
CA LEU A 499 -5.40 23.87 -24.26
C LEU A 499 -6.77 24.52 -24.05
N TYR A 500 -7.45 24.88 -25.15
CA TYR A 500 -8.76 25.52 -25.09
C TYR A 500 -9.76 24.65 -24.32
N VAL A 501 -9.86 23.37 -24.68
CA VAL A 501 -10.75 22.43 -24.00
C VAL A 501 -10.43 22.35 -22.51
N ARG A 502 -9.16 22.13 -22.13
CA ARG A 502 -8.80 21.94 -20.71
C ARG A 502 -8.96 23.22 -19.88
N LEU A 503 -8.76 24.41 -20.45
CA LEU A 503 -9.04 25.69 -19.78
C LEU A 503 -10.55 25.98 -19.66
N ALA A 504 -11.33 25.63 -20.68
CA ALA A 504 -12.79 25.81 -20.70
C ALA A 504 -13.52 24.87 -19.73
N MET A 505 -12.98 23.68 -19.45
CA MET A 505 -13.58 22.71 -18.51
C MET A 505 -13.78 23.25 -17.09
N ALA A 506 -13.10 24.34 -16.69
CA ALA A 506 -13.34 25.00 -15.40
C ALA A 506 -14.73 25.68 -15.33
N ASP A 507 -15.31 26.06 -16.47
CA ASP A 507 -16.66 26.63 -16.54
C ASP A 507 -17.75 25.54 -16.58
N VAL A 508 -17.40 24.32 -16.97
CA VAL A 508 -18.32 23.19 -17.07
C VAL A 508 -18.56 22.57 -15.69
N ALA A 509 -19.83 22.31 -15.35
CA ALA A 509 -20.19 21.66 -14.11
C ALA A 509 -19.53 20.26 -14.01
N PRO A 510 -19.04 19.83 -12.82
CA PRO A 510 -18.27 18.59 -12.69
C PRO A 510 -18.92 17.35 -13.34
N ALA A 511 -20.24 17.19 -13.19
CA ALA A 511 -20.99 16.06 -13.75
C ALA A 511 -21.10 16.06 -15.29
N GLN A 512 -20.83 17.18 -15.95
CA GLN A 512 -20.93 17.36 -17.41
C GLN A 512 -19.55 17.43 -18.09
N ARG A 513 -18.47 17.41 -17.31
CA ARG A 513 -17.11 17.50 -17.85
C ARG A 513 -16.78 16.26 -18.67
N GLN A 514 -16.35 16.46 -19.91
CA GLN A 514 -15.77 15.39 -20.72
C GLN A 514 -14.29 15.14 -20.36
N LYS A 515 -13.59 16.16 -19.85
CA LYS A 515 -12.21 16.09 -19.37
C LYS A 515 -12.02 16.90 -18.09
N THR A 516 -10.98 16.58 -17.32
CA THR A 516 -10.61 17.40 -16.15
C THR A 516 -10.06 18.77 -16.58
N PRO A 517 -10.30 19.84 -15.80
CA PRO A 517 -9.76 21.16 -16.10
C PRO A 517 -8.24 21.21 -15.92
N MET A 518 -7.61 22.25 -16.49
CA MET A 518 -6.18 22.56 -16.27
C MET A 518 -5.99 23.97 -15.67
N PRO A 519 -5.08 24.12 -14.68
CA PRO A 519 -4.39 23.04 -13.96
C PRO A 519 -5.38 22.08 -13.27
N PRO A 520 -4.97 20.82 -12.97
CA PRO A 520 -5.84 19.88 -12.28
C PRO A 520 -6.29 20.47 -10.95
N GLU A 521 -7.56 20.26 -10.58
CA GLU A 521 -8.13 20.84 -9.36
C GLU A 521 -7.36 20.38 -8.10
N SER A 522 -6.80 19.17 -8.11
CA SER A 522 -5.94 18.65 -7.04
C SER A 522 -4.65 19.47 -6.82
N MET A 523 -4.21 20.22 -7.82
CA MET A 523 -2.98 21.01 -7.78
C MET A 523 -3.21 22.50 -7.54
N LEU A 524 -4.45 22.99 -7.63
CA LEU A 524 -4.78 24.40 -7.39
C LEU A 524 -4.30 24.93 -6.03
N PRO A 525 -4.36 24.16 -4.92
CA PRO A 525 -3.80 24.62 -3.64
C PRO A 525 -2.30 24.92 -3.70
N ALA A 526 -1.53 24.20 -4.52
CA ALA A 526 -0.10 24.47 -4.70
C ALA A 526 0.15 25.81 -5.40
N PHE A 527 -0.83 26.32 -6.14
CA PHE A 527 -0.81 27.65 -6.77
C PHE A 527 -1.53 28.72 -5.92
N ALA A 528 -1.76 28.45 -4.62
CA ALA A 528 -2.51 29.31 -3.72
C ALA A 528 -3.91 29.68 -4.28
N SER A 529 -4.57 28.71 -4.92
CA SER A 529 -5.87 28.86 -5.56
C SER A 529 -6.79 27.68 -5.21
N ASP A 530 -8.03 27.74 -5.69
CA ASP A 530 -9.02 26.68 -5.62
C ASP A 530 -9.86 26.69 -6.90
N ALA A 531 -10.77 25.71 -7.06
CA ALA A 531 -11.56 25.57 -8.27
C ALA A 531 -12.43 26.82 -8.58
N GLN A 532 -12.97 27.48 -7.55
CA GLN A 532 -13.81 28.66 -7.70
C GLN A 532 -12.97 29.89 -8.06
N ALA A 533 -11.87 30.11 -7.34
CA ALA A 533 -10.93 31.18 -7.61
C ALA A 533 -10.29 31.05 -9.00
N TRP A 534 -9.94 29.82 -9.41
CA TRP A 534 -9.42 29.56 -10.75
C TRP A 534 -10.46 29.84 -11.83
N ARG A 535 -11.70 29.39 -11.64
CA ARG A 535 -12.80 29.68 -12.56
C ARG A 535 -13.00 31.18 -12.75
N ALA A 536 -12.96 31.96 -11.67
CA ALA A 536 -13.12 33.42 -11.71
C ALA A 536 -11.83 34.19 -12.07
N SER A 537 -10.72 33.49 -12.33
CA SER A 537 -9.40 34.12 -12.49
C SER A 537 -9.31 34.98 -13.76
N PRO A 538 -8.90 36.26 -13.67
CA PRO A 538 -8.64 37.08 -14.85
C PRO A 538 -7.47 36.54 -15.68
N VAL A 539 -6.49 35.89 -15.04
CA VAL A 539 -5.34 35.29 -15.74
C VAL A 539 -5.80 34.11 -16.59
N ARG A 540 -6.67 33.25 -16.04
CA ARG A 540 -7.29 32.15 -16.80
C ARG A 540 -8.12 32.69 -17.97
N ALA A 541 -8.93 33.73 -17.75
CA ALA A 541 -9.73 34.35 -18.79
C ALA A 541 -8.85 34.90 -19.93
N ALA A 542 -7.72 35.55 -19.60
CA ALA A 542 -6.74 36.03 -20.58
C ALA A 542 -6.10 34.88 -21.38
N MET A 543 -5.70 33.78 -20.72
CA MET A 543 -5.19 32.59 -21.42
C MET A 543 -6.24 31.98 -22.36
N LEU A 544 -7.48 31.86 -21.92
CA LEU A 544 -8.56 31.32 -22.76
C LEU A 544 -8.85 32.22 -23.97
N ALA A 545 -8.86 33.54 -23.79
CA ALA A 545 -9.00 34.51 -24.88
C ALA A 545 -7.85 34.38 -25.88
N GLN A 546 -6.61 34.32 -25.40
CA GLN A 546 -5.42 34.18 -26.24
C GLN A 546 -5.45 32.89 -27.07
N VAL A 547 -5.81 31.75 -26.47
CA VAL A 547 -5.94 30.47 -27.20
C VAL A 547 -7.10 30.54 -28.21
N SER A 548 -8.19 31.23 -27.86
CA SER A 548 -9.33 31.43 -28.76
C SER A 548 -8.96 32.23 -30.00
N GLU A 549 -8.11 33.25 -29.86
CA GLU A 549 -7.59 34.03 -30.98
C GLU A 549 -6.74 33.17 -31.93
N TRP A 550 -5.87 32.29 -31.40
CA TRP A 550 -5.09 31.37 -32.23
C TRP A 550 -6.00 30.44 -33.05
N LEU A 551 -7.02 29.85 -32.41
CA LEU A 551 -7.96 28.96 -33.09
C LEU A 551 -8.82 29.72 -34.11
N ARG A 552 -9.19 30.98 -33.83
CA ARG A 552 -9.90 31.84 -34.79
C ARG A 552 -9.02 32.19 -35.99
N ALA A 553 -7.73 32.46 -35.78
CA ALA A 553 -6.80 32.70 -36.87
C ALA A 553 -6.63 31.47 -37.78
N GLU A 554 -6.70 30.25 -37.23
CA GLU A 554 -6.63 29.01 -38.00
C GLU A 554 -7.93 28.69 -38.77
N SER A 555 -9.10 28.90 -38.14
CA SER A 555 -10.39 28.41 -38.66
C SER A 555 -11.31 29.49 -39.24
N GLY A 556 -10.98 30.78 -39.05
CA GLY A 556 -11.85 31.92 -39.36
C GLY A 556 -13.07 32.07 -38.45
N ARG A 557 -13.25 31.21 -37.43
CA ARG A 557 -14.42 31.20 -36.54
C ARG A 557 -14.00 31.10 -35.07
N PRO A 558 -14.78 31.64 -34.12
CA PRO A 558 -14.51 31.40 -32.70
C PRO A 558 -14.63 29.90 -32.36
N PRO A 559 -13.75 29.36 -31.51
CA PRO A 559 -13.87 27.96 -31.09
C PRO A 559 -15.15 27.74 -30.28
N GLN A 560 -15.76 26.58 -30.47
CA GLN A 560 -16.93 26.12 -29.70
C GLN A 560 -16.62 24.75 -29.11
N LEU A 561 -16.84 24.62 -27.80
CA LEU A 561 -16.44 23.45 -27.04
C LEU A 561 -17.14 22.18 -27.53
N GLU A 562 -18.44 22.26 -27.76
CA GLU A 562 -19.28 21.13 -28.23
C GLU A 562 -18.82 20.65 -29.60
N THR A 563 -18.52 21.57 -30.52
CA THR A 563 -18.05 21.24 -31.87
C THR A 563 -16.68 20.58 -31.83
N MET A 564 -15.75 21.08 -31.00
CA MET A 564 -14.42 20.50 -30.87
C MET A 564 -14.45 19.08 -30.29
N LEU A 565 -15.38 18.81 -29.38
CA LEU A 565 -15.51 17.53 -28.70
C LEU A 565 -16.45 16.54 -29.40
N ALA A 566 -17.06 16.90 -30.53
CA ALA A 566 -18.00 16.04 -31.25
C ALA A 566 -17.39 14.69 -31.66
N ALA A 567 -16.09 14.64 -31.93
CA ALA A 567 -15.34 13.42 -32.26
C ALA A 567 -14.53 12.85 -31.08
N GLY A 568 -14.72 13.38 -29.87
CA GLY A 568 -13.90 13.08 -28.70
C GLY A 568 -12.64 13.94 -28.59
N TYR A 569 -12.10 14.04 -27.38
CA TYR A 569 -10.88 14.79 -27.10
C TYR A 569 -9.64 14.19 -27.78
N GLU A 570 -9.55 12.86 -27.88
CA GLU A 570 -8.39 12.21 -28.51
C GLU A 570 -8.35 12.38 -30.03
N ALA A 571 -9.44 12.84 -30.66
CA ALA A 571 -9.45 13.25 -32.06
C ALA A 571 -8.81 14.64 -32.28
N LEU A 572 -8.62 15.43 -31.22
CA LEU A 572 -7.94 16.73 -31.29
C LEU A 572 -6.46 16.56 -31.57
N ARG A 573 -5.89 17.56 -32.27
CA ARG A 573 -4.46 17.63 -32.58
C ARG A 573 -3.63 17.39 -31.30
N PRO A 574 -2.73 16.40 -31.27
CA PRO A 574 -1.82 16.21 -30.14
C PRO A 574 -0.99 17.46 -29.88
N CYS A 575 -0.58 17.68 -28.63
CA CYS A 575 0.20 18.86 -28.27
C CYS A 575 1.66 18.82 -28.73
N LEU A 576 2.17 17.61 -28.98
CA LEU A 576 3.48 17.39 -29.57
C LEU A 576 3.31 16.67 -30.92
N PRO A 577 4.10 17.03 -31.93
CA PRO A 577 4.11 16.30 -33.19
C PRO A 577 4.56 14.84 -32.98
N PRO A 578 4.11 13.89 -33.82
CA PRO A 578 4.57 12.51 -33.76
C PRO A 578 6.09 12.44 -33.99
N HIS A 579 6.77 11.60 -33.20
CA HIS A 579 8.20 11.31 -33.30
C HIS A 579 8.52 10.26 -34.36
#